data_AF-A0A7U9KUI6-F1
#
_entry.id   AF-A0A7U9KUI6-F1
#
_cell.length_a   1.000
_cell.length_b   1.000
_cell.length_c   1.000
_cell.angle_alpha   90.00
_cell.angle_beta   90.00
_cell.angle_gamma   90.00
#
_symmetry.space_group_name_H-M   'P 1'
#
loop_
_entity.id
_entity.type
_entity.pdbx_description
1 polymer ?
#
loop_
_entity_poly.entity_id
_entity_poly.type
_entity_poly.pdbx_seq_one_letter_code
_entity_poly.pdbx_strand_id
1 'polypeptide(L)'
;MGKASRKKQKKRVREASSDLSATVTSGHDSRTLGEEALGRLMRSNTPGKLSLAGAYAWGYAALGHAQQEGTDPLWHQETDPLDVLFLGTVWPKNFRDEFEFANARDAWLRLLRDTVHGKGIQRFVREAVSASEDLGLPVDDARLMLALAGRLEAAGLDQRRLPRRLLPESSLQDCRAVHGPSLDLRLPDPPEDAKERVQRFWEGSEEESWFDETPRTVLRDGLHRLEGSELPVKEESGMLLPALYTALMTKPGELLEDMGRHAWEWAVSLDESSPLVPVLDILLVAPELEMSVTETLGRLFAVPAFTEPFPPDALLWTSSPGLALPRLAFELDIPEVTTQDRTLTPDLLDWVGMHTRMSLSAAARDSSADLDLEDTDSTQQDSDGQWAERREAVREAAQQRMRKKSGGAAVTRHRPSRPVERIWNADGSSVIHISTGTSRGQQLMEGLENQLEAFREKFGREPGPGDPLFFDPDADEPTPLTKEYFDGVLMHMAEHATEMGMDPAFLHAWREVGYVVTEETRSGFSASEVIAFNRALARHQEAGE
;
A
#
# COMPACT_ATOMS: atom_id res chain seq x y z
N MET A 1 -7.52 -61.05 -9.25
CA MET A 1 -8.11 -60.47 -8.03
C MET A 1 -7.70 -59.00 -7.95
N GLY A 2 -8.63 -58.03 -7.95
CA GLY A 2 -8.21 -56.61 -7.94
C GLY A 2 -9.24 -55.54 -8.26
N LYS A 3 -10.48 -55.88 -8.65
CA LYS A 3 -11.53 -54.88 -8.92
C LYS A 3 -12.51 -54.66 -7.74
N ALA A 4 -12.63 -55.62 -6.83
CA ALA A 4 -13.50 -55.51 -5.65
C ALA A 4 -12.92 -54.64 -4.52
N SER A 5 -11.58 -54.55 -4.41
CA SER A 5 -10.91 -53.78 -3.35
C SER A 5 -11.05 -52.25 -3.53
N ARG A 6 -10.94 -51.76 -4.79
CA ARG A 6 -11.08 -50.32 -5.11
C ARG A 6 -12.48 -49.76 -4.87
N LYS A 7 -13.55 -50.55 -5.02
CA LYS A 7 -14.92 -50.10 -4.76
C LYS A 7 -15.22 -49.96 -3.26
N LYS A 8 -14.61 -50.80 -2.42
CA LYS A 8 -14.77 -50.75 -0.96
C LYS A 8 -14.00 -49.57 -0.34
N GLN A 9 -12.85 -49.21 -0.92
CA GLN A 9 -12.06 -48.06 -0.48
C GLN A 9 -12.69 -46.72 -0.91
N LYS A 10 -13.27 -46.62 -2.12
CA LYS A 10 -14.06 -45.44 -2.52
C LYS A 10 -15.33 -45.25 -1.71
N LYS A 11 -15.98 -46.32 -1.22
CA LYS A 11 -17.18 -46.21 -0.38
C LYS A 11 -16.84 -45.71 1.04
N ARG A 12 -15.72 -46.16 1.62
CA ARG A 12 -15.25 -45.66 2.93
C ARG A 12 -14.79 -44.21 2.91
N VAL A 13 -14.19 -43.74 1.81
CA VAL A 13 -13.85 -42.31 1.67
C VAL A 13 -15.12 -41.46 1.55
N ARG A 14 -16.16 -41.97 0.88
CA ARG A 14 -17.43 -41.24 0.72
C ARG A 14 -18.31 -41.24 1.97
N GLU A 15 -18.24 -42.30 2.79
CA GLU A 15 -18.90 -42.35 4.12
C GLU A 15 -18.13 -41.52 5.16
N ALA A 16 -16.80 -41.46 5.10
CA ALA A 16 -16.01 -40.56 5.96
C ALA A 16 -16.18 -39.06 5.60
N SER A 17 -16.48 -38.73 4.34
CA SER A 17 -16.77 -37.36 3.92
C SER A 17 -18.21 -36.91 4.18
N SER A 18 -19.17 -37.83 4.38
CA SER A 18 -20.56 -37.43 4.69
C SER A 18 -20.82 -37.25 6.19
N ASP A 19 -20.06 -37.91 7.06
CA ASP A 19 -20.21 -37.78 8.51
C ASP A 19 -19.52 -36.53 9.10
N LEU A 20 -18.77 -35.77 8.29
CA LEU A 20 -18.19 -34.47 8.68
C LEU A 20 -19.09 -33.27 8.34
N SER A 21 -20.24 -33.49 7.70
CA SER A 21 -21.11 -32.40 7.22
C SER A 21 -22.28 -32.06 8.16
N ALA A 22 -22.29 -32.55 9.40
CA ALA A 22 -23.40 -32.30 10.31
C ALA A 22 -22.98 -32.16 11.77
N THR A 23 -22.28 -31.09 12.13
CA THR A 23 -22.47 -30.45 13.45
C THR A 23 -21.99 -29.00 13.45
N VAL A 24 -22.94 -28.07 13.56
CA VAL A 24 -22.68 -26.66 13.90
C VAL A 24 -22.25 -26.61 15.38
N THR A 25 -20.95 -26.81 15.60
CA THR A 25 -20.22 -26.61 16.86
C THR A 25 -18.83 -26.00 16.57
N SER A 26 -18.72 -25.18 15.52
CA SER A 26 -17.45 -24.94 14.79
C SER A 26 -16.50 -23.91 15.41
N GLY A 27 -16.96 -23.03 16.31
CA GLY A 27 -16.10 -21.97 16.87
C GLY A 27 -15.13 -22.44 17.96
N HIS A 28 -15.58 -23.33 18.85
CA HIS A 28 -14.78 -23.73 20.01
C HIS A 28 -13.73 -24.80 19.67
N ASP A 29 -14.03 -25.64 18.68
CA ASP A 29 -13.15 -26.71 18.20
C ASP A 29 -11.97 -26.14 17.38
N SER A 30 -12.24 -25.20 16.49
CA SER A 30 -11.21 -24.56 15.65
C SER A 30 -10.15 -23.82 16.46
N ARG A 31 -10.56 -23.13 17.53
CA ARG A 31 -9.65 -22.45 18.45
C ARG A 31 -8.72 -23.44 19.16
N THR A 32 -9.28 -24.51 19.73
CA THR A 32 -8.51 -25.51 20.48
C THR A 32 -7.49 -26.20 19.57
N LEU A 33 -7.90 -26.56 18.35
CA LEU A 33 -7.01 -27.13 17.34
C LEU A 33 -5.88 -26.16 16.94
N GLY A 34 -6.19 -24.86 16.82
CA GLY A 34 -5.22 -23.80 16.55
C GLY A 34 -4.18 -23.66 17.67
N GLU A 35 -4.61 -23.59 18.93
CA GLU A 35 -3.72 -23.50 20.11
C GLU A 35 -2.79 -24.73 20.22
N GLU A 36 -3.33 -25.94 20.01
CA GLU A 36 -2.52 -27.15 20.02
C GLU A 36 -1.50 -27.18 18.87
N ALA A 37 -1.91 -26.78 17.67
CA ALA A 37 -1.04 -26.70 16.50
C ALA A 37 0.08 -25.68 16.71
N LEU A 38 -0.25 -24.49 17.23
CA LEU A 38 0.72 -23.45 17.57
C LEU A 38 1.79 -24.01 18.52
N GLY A 39 1.38 -24.68 19.59
CA GLY A 39 2.30 -25.32 20.53
C GLY A 39 3.18 -26.39 19.88
N ARG A 40 2.65 -27.22 18.96
CA ARG A 40 3.44 -28.22 18.22
C ARG A 40 4.43 -27.58 17.26
N LEU A 41 4.01 -26.54 16.52
CA LEU A 41 4.84 -25.81 15.57
C LEU A 41 6.01 -25.13 16.28
N MET A 42 5.77 -24.43 17.38
CA MET A 42 6.83 -23.79 18.18
C MET A 42 7.82 -24.82 18.73
N ARG A 43 7.36 -25.97 19.26
CA ARG A 43 8.27 -27.02 19.78
C ARG A 43 9.11 -27.68 18.68
N SER A 44 8.57 -27.79 17.48
CA SER A 44 9.23 -28.45 16.34
C SER A 44 10.06 -27.50 15.46
N ASN A 45 10.03 -26.20 15.73
CA ASN A 45 10.75 -25.17 15.00
C ASN A 45 11.61 -24.36 15.96
N THR A 46 12.94 -24.50 15.85
CA THR A 46 13.88 -23.64 16.57
C THR A 46 14.31 -22.47 15.69
N PRO A 47 14.74 -21.33 16.26
CA PRO A 47 15.37 -20.24 15.52
C PRO A 47 16.45 -20.77 14.57
N GLY A 48 16.44 -20.31 13.32
CA GLY A 48 17.35 -20.77 12.25
C GLY A 48 17.02 -22.13 11.60
N LYS A 49 15.93 -22.80 12.02
CA LYS A 49 15.37 -24.00 11.39
C LYS A 49 13.84 -23.88 11.27
N LEU A 50 13.39 -22.78 10.69
CA LEU A 50 11.96 -22.46 10.56
C LEU A 50 11.39 -23.08 9.28
N SER A 51 10.21 -23.68 9.34
CA SER A 51 9.32 -23.84 8.19
C SER A 51 8.41 -22.61 8.05
N LEU A 52 7.58 -22.53 7.01
CA LEU A 52 6.64 -21.42 6.86
C LEU A 52 5.58 -21.43 7.97
N ALA A 53 5.00 -22.59 8.29
CA ALA A 53 4.06 -22.73 9.41
C ALA A 53 4.76 -22.46 10.75
N GLY A 54 6.02 -22.88 10.89
CA GLY A 54 6.83 -22.61 12.07
C GLY A 54 7.12 -21.12 12.27
N ALA A 55 7.49 -20.42 11.20
CA ALA A 55 7.70 -18.97 11.22
C ALA A 55 6.41 -18.25 11.62
N TYR A 56 5.28 -18.58 10.98
CA TYR A 56 3.98 -18.04 11.36
C TYR A 56 3.67 -18.23 12.86
N ALA A 57 3.89 -19.43 13.39
CA ALA A 57 3.68 -19.70 14.81
C ALA A 57 4.55 -18.83 15.74
N TRP A 58 5.82 -18.64 15.39
CA TRP A 58 6.72 -17.76 16.14
C TRP A 58 6.34 -16.29 16.04
N GLY A 59 5.87 -15.83 14.88
CA GLY A 59 5.40 -14.46 14.72
C GLY A 59 4.11 -14.20 15.50
N TYR A 60 3.18 -15.16 15.51
CA TYR A 60 1.96 -15.03 16.30
C TYR A 60 2.26 -14.98 17.80
N ALA A 61 3.22 -15.79 18.25
CA ALA A 61 3.72 -15.74 19.63
C ALA A 61 4.42 -14.41 19.94
N ALA A 62 5.17 -13.83 18.99
CA ALA A 62 5.79 -12.52 19.12
C ALA A 62 4.77 -11.40 19.32
N LEU A 63 3.67 -11.38 18.56
CA LEU A 63 2.57 -10.43 18.78
C LEU A 63 1.98 -10.56 20.18
N GLY A 64 1.68 -11.79 20.60
CA GLY A 64 1.14 -12.05 21.95
C GLY A 64 2.11 -11.65 23.07
N HIS A 65 3.41 -11.83 22.86
CA HIS A 65 4.44 -11.39 23.81
C HIS A 65 4.48 -9.87 23.93
N ALA A 66 4.54 -9.15 22.81
CA ALA A 66 4.56 -7.69 22.79
C ALA A 66 3.32 -7.09 23.47
N GLN A 67 2.14 -7.66 23.22
CA GLN A 67 0.89 -7.25 23.87
C GLN A 67 0.91 -7.49 25.40
N GLN A 68 1.51 -8.60 25.86
CA GLN A 68 1.61 -8.89 27.31
C GLN A 68 2.59 -7.95 28.03
N GLU A 69 3.67 -7.57 27.36
CA GLU A 69 4.66 -6.63 27.91
C GLU A 69 4.21 -5.18 27.79
N GLY A 70 3.18 -4.89 27.00
CA GLY A 70 2.74 -3.53 26.68
C GLY A 70 3.78 -2.76 25.86
N THR A 71 4.58 -3.49 25.08
CA THR A 71 5.63 -2.95 24.21
C THR A 71 5.27 -3.13 22.73
N ASP A 72 4.00 -3.34 22.41
CA ASP A 72 3.55 -3.49 21.03
C ASP A 72 3.65 -2.15 20.30
N PRO A 73 4.45 -2.06 19.22
CA PRO A 73 4.36 -0.96 18.28
C PRO A 73 2.92 -0.83 17.78
N LEU A 74 2.43 0.41 17.61
CA LEU A 74 1.05 0.69 17.18
C LEU A 74 0.65 -0.07 15.91
N TRP A 75 1.61 -0.24 14.99
CA TRP A 75 1.38 -0.93 13.72
C TRP A 75 1.19 -2.45 13.85
N HIS A 76 1.44 -3.08 15.00
CA HIS A 76 1.16 -4.51 15.21
C HIS A 76 -0.33 -4.84 15.02
N GLN A 77 -1.22 -3.88 15.28
CA GLN A 77 -2.66 -4.04 15.11
C GLN A 77 -3.08 -4.06 13.64
N GLU A 78 -2.22 -3.51 12.77
CA GLU A 78 -2.42 -3.43 11.32
C GLU A 78 -1.82 -4.63 10.57
N THR A 79 -1.43 -5.71 11.26
CA THR A 79 -0.70 -6.82 10.63
C THR A 79 -1.61 -7.88 10.02
N ASP A 80 -1.24 -8.34 8.81
CA ASP A 80 -1.89 -9.48 8.16
C ASP A 80 -1.13 -10.81 8.42
N PRO A 81 -1.69 -11.97 8.04
CA PRO A 81 -1.01 -13.25 8.23
C PRO A 81 0.39 -13.38 7.60
N LEU A 82 0.68 -12.71 6.47
CA LEU A 82 2.03 -12.70 5.88
C LEU A 82 2.99 -11.82 6.68
N ASP A 83 2.52 -10.72 7.26
CA ASP A 83 3.29 -9.92 8.21
C ASP A 83 3.72 -10.76 9.40
N VAL A 84 2.77 -11.51 9.97
CA VAL A 84 3.03 -12.41 11.10
C VAL A 84 4.01 -13.51 10.71
N LEU A 85 3.88 -14.08 9.51
CA LEU A 85 4.84 -15.04 9.01
C LEU A 85 6.25 -14.44 8.92
N PHE A 86 6.39 -13.24 8.36
CA PHE A 86 7.68 -12.55 8.26
C PHE A 86 8.25 -12.20 9.64
N LEU A 87 7.43 -11.64 10.54
CA LEU A 87 7.81 -11.31 11.91
C LEU A 87 8.44 -12.51 12.63
N GLY A 88 7.87 -13.70 12.47
CA GLY A 88 8.42 -14.91 13.07
C GLY A 88 9.72 -15.40 12.45
N THR A 89 10.05 -14.99 11.22
CA THR A 89 11.37 -15.29 10.62
C THR A 89 12.50 -14.39 11.12
N VAL A 90 12.16 -13.23 11.66
CA VAL A 90 13.11 -12.20 12.12
C VAL A 90 13.15 -12.07 13.64
N TRP A 91 12.16 -12.60 14.37
CA TRP A 91 12.12 -12.53 15.83
C TRP A 91 13.41 -13.06 16.49
N PRO A 92 14.00 -12.35 17.48
CA PRO A 92 13.47 -11.17 18.18
C PRO A 92 14.00 -9.82 17.64
N LYS A 93 14.32 -9.70 16.36
CA LYS A 93 14.79 -8.43 15.76
C LYS A 93 13.70 -7.35 15.91
N ASN A 94 14.11 -6.18 16.40
CA ASN A 94 13.29 -4.97 16.37
C ASN A 94 13.48 -4.24 15.05
N PHE A 95 12.40 -3.67 14.55
CA PHE A 95 12.39 -2.71 13.45
C PHE A 95 12.26 -1.31 14.02
N ARG A 96 12.81 -0.33 13.32
CA ARG A 96 12.71 1.06 13.73
C ARG A 96 11.28 1.55 13.69
N ASP A 97 10.55 1.14 12.66
CA ASP A 97 9.20 1.57 12.37
C ASP A 97 8.47 0.56 11.46
N GLU A 98 7.20 0.86 11.19
CA GLU A 98 6.31 0.15 10.28
C GLU A 98 6.84 0.05 8.84
N PHE A 99 7.59 1.06 8.39
CA PHE A 99 8.04 1.16 7.00
C PHE A 99 9.25 0.27 6.75
N GLU A 100 10.23 0.26 7.66
CA GLU A 100 11.36 -0.66 7.61
C GLU A 100 10.87 -2.11 7.66
N PHE A 101 9.89 -2.41 8.51
CA PHE A 101 9.27 -3.73 8.58
C PHE A 101 8.63 -4.14 7.25
N ALA A 102 7.75 -3.29 6.69
CA ALA A 102 7.03 -3.58 5.46
C ALA A 102 7.97 -3.71 4.25
N ASN A 103 8.98 -2.84 4.16
CA ASN A 103 9.97 -2.87 3.07
C ASN A 103 10.86 -4.12 3.15
N ALA A 104 11.31 -4.50 4.35
CA ALA A 104 12.08 -5.72 4.56
C ALA A 104 11.26 -6.99 4.22
N ARG A 105 9.99 -7.01 4.63
CA ARG A 105 9.03 -8.08 4.32
C ARG A 105 8.86 -8.23 2.81
N ASP A 106 8.57 -7.15 2.10
CA ASP A 106 8.32 -7.17 0.66
C ASP A 106 9.56 -7.61 -0.12
N ALA A 107 10.74 -7.12 0.25
CA ALA A 107 12.00 -7.56 -0.34
C ALA A 107 12.22 -9.07 -0.13
N TRP A 108 11.96 -9.57 1.08
CA TRP A 108 12.06 -11.00 1.37
C TRP A 108 11.07 -11.85 0.56
N LEU A 109 9.82 -11.42 0.44
CA LEU A 109 8.81 -12.11 -0.37
C LEU A 109 9.21 -12.19 -1.84
N ARG A 110 9.78 -11.11 -2.41
CA ARG A 110 10.31 -11.10 -3.79
C ARG A 110 11.45 -12.10 -3.96
N LEU A 111 12.40 -12.16 -3.02
CA LEU A 111 13.49 -13.14 -3.04
C LEU A 111 12.99 -14.59 -3.00
N LEU A 112 11.85 -14.85 -2.37
CA LEU A 112 11.25 -16.18 -2.33
C LEU A 112 10.50 -16.55 -3.61
N ARG A 113 10.03 -15.58 -4.40
CA ARG A 113 9.08 -15.75 -5.52
C ARG A 113 9.50 -16.86 -6.50
N ASP A 114 10.75 -16.87 -6.93
CA ASP A 114 11.28 -17.84 -7.90
C ASP A 114 11.84 -19.13 -7.28
N THR A 115 11.61 -19.33 -5.99
CA THR A 115 12.07 -20.51 -5.26
C THR A 115 10.93 -21.50 -5.02
N VAL A 116 11.27 -22.71 -4.58
CA VAL A 116 10.27 -23.67 -4.09
C VAL A 116 9.48 -23.16 -2.87
N HIS A 117 10.05 -22.20 -2.12
CA HIS A 117 9.38 -21.58 -0.97
C HIS A 117 8.37 -20.53 -1.41
N GLY A 118 8.58 -19.86 -2.56
CA GLY A 118 7.58 -18.98 -3.17
C GLY A 118 6.25 -19.70 -3.42
N LYS A 119 6.29 -20.94 -3.93
CA LYS A 119 5.09 -21.80 -4.05
C LYS A 119 4.44 -22.11 -2.69
N GLY A 120 5.25 -22.20 -1.64
CA GLY A 120 4.79 -22.34 -0.26
C GLY A 120 4.07 -21.10 0.24
N ILE A 121 4.57 -19.89 -0.08
CA ILE A 121 3.91 -18.62 0.22
C ILE A 121 2.59 -18.51 -0.55
N GLN A 122 2.56 -18.83 -1.84
CA GLN A 122 1.30 -18.82 -2.60
C GLN A 122 0.25 -19.76 -2.01
N ARG A 123 0.70 -20.93 -1.54
CA ARG A 123 -0.18 -21.86 -0.82
C ARG A 123 -0.64 -21.26 0.51
N PHE A 124 0.26 -20.67 1.29
CA PHE A 124 -0.08 -19.99 2.54
C PHE A 124 -1.21 -18.97 2.34
N VAL A 125 -1.10 -18.10 1.32
CA VAL A 125 -2.13 -17.11 1.02
C VAL A 125 -3.47 -17.76 0.71
N ARG A 126 -3.50 -18.79 -0.14
CA ARG A 126 -4.74 -19.52 -0.44
C ARG A 126 -5.36 -20.17 0.79
N GLU A 127 -4.55 -20.74 1.68
CA GLU A 127 -5.06 -21.35 2.93
C GLU A 127 -5.62 -20.28 3.88
N ALA A 128 -5.01 -19.09 3.93
CA ALA A 128 -5.49 -17.97 4.75
C ALA A 128 -6.81 -17.39 4.23
N VAL A 129 -6.91 -17.11 2.93
CA VAL A 129 -8.16 -16.64 2.31
C VAL A 129 -9.27 -17.71 2.42
N SER A 130 -8.96 -18.98 2.13
CA SER A 130 -9.95 -20.06 2.30
C SER A 130 -10.37 -20.24 3.76
N ALA A 131 -9.47 -20.01 4.73
CA ALA A 131 -9.85 -20.02 6.14
C ALA A 131 -10.83 -18.88 6.48
N SER A 132 -10.65 -17.72 5.86
CA SER A 132 -11.52 -16.55 6.03
C SER A 132 -12.92 -16.83 5.52
N GLU A 133 -13.02 -17.37 4.31
CA GLU A 133 -14.28 -17.76 3.70
C GLU A 133 -14.99 -18.85 4.53
N ASP A 134 -14.28 -19.91 4.89
CA ASP A 134 -14.85 -21.07 5.60
C ASP A 134 -15.35 -20.71 7.02
N LEU A 135 -14.71 -19.75 7.68
CA LEU A 135 -15.06 -19.33 9.04
C LEU A 135 -15.95 -18.07 9.08
N GLY A 136 -16.11 -17.36 7.96
CA GLY A 136 -16.79 -16.07 7.92
C GLY A 136 -16.10 -15.02 8.80
N LEU A 137 -14.77 -15.06 8.86
CA LEU A 137 -13.95 -14.17 9.67
C LEU A 137 -12.95 -13.43 8.78
N PRO A 138 -12.64 -12.16 9.05
CA PRO A 138 -11.56 -11.43 8.37
C PRO A 138 -10.19 -12.12 8.47
N VAL A 139 -9.34 -11.95 7.44
CA VAL A 139 -8.00 -12.57 7.39
C VAL A 139 -7.04 -12.13 8.50
N ASP A 140 -7.30 -10.96 9.07
CA ASP A 140 -6.61 -10.27 10.16
C ASP A 140 -7.37 -10.39 11.49
N ASP A 141 -8.48 -11.15 11.57
CA ASP A 141 -9.16 -11.43 12.84
C ASP A 141 -8.29 -12.37 13.70
N ALA A 142 -8.07 -11.99 14.97
CA ALA A 142 -7.21 -12.75 15.89
C ALA A 142 -7.61 -14.23 16.05
N ARG A 143 -8.91 -14.55 15.96
CA ARG A 143 -9.41 -15.94 16.05
C ARG A 143 -9.10 -16.71 14.77
N LEU A 144 -9.21 -16.06 13.61
CA LEU A 144 -8.81 -16.67 12.34
C LEU A 144 -7.31 -16.92 12.33
N MET A 145 -6.50 -15.93 12.73
CA MET A 145 -5.04 -16.05 12.79
C MET A 145 -4.62 -17.23 13.69
N LEU A 146 -5.25 -17.39 14.84
CA LEU A 146 -5.01 -18.55 15.70
C LEU A 146 -5.39 -19.88 15.02
N ALA A 147 -6.55 -19.94 14.38
CA ALA A 147 -7.01 -21.14 13.66
C ALA A 147 -6.13 -21.47 12.44
N LEU A 148 -5.53 -20.46 11.81
CA LEU A 148 -4.67 -20.61 10.64
C LEU A 148 -3.45 -21.50 10.95
N ALA A 149 -2.89 -21.44 12.16
CA ALA A 149 -1.78 -22.31 12.56
C ALA A 149 -2.06 -23.81 12.31
N GLY A 150 -3.27 -24.27 12.67
CA GLY A 150 -3.71 -25.65 12.42
C GLY A 150 -3.88 -25.97 10.93
N ARG A 151 -4.39 -25.03 10.15
CA ARG A 151 -4.53 -25.19 8.69
C ARG A 151 -3.19 -25.25 7.99
N LEU A 152 -2.23 -24.42 8.37
CA LEU A 152 -0.88 -24.42 7.78
C LEU A 152 -0.14 -25.74 8.07
N GLU A 153 -0.29 -26.27 9.29
CA GLU A 153 0.23 -27.60 9.66
C GLU A 153 -0.45 -28.70 8.83
N ALA A 154 -1.79 -28.69 8.72
CA ALA A 154 -2.53 -29.66 7.89
C ALA A 154 -2.17 -29.57 6.40
N ALA A 155 -1.85 -28.37 5.91
CA ALA A 155 -1.36 -28.13 4.57
C ALA A 155 0.08 -28.64 4.36
N GLY A 156 0.79 -29.07 5.41
CA GLY A 156 2.17 -29.55 5.31
C GLY A 156 3.19 -28.44 5.10
N LEU A 157 2.83 -27.18 5.40
CA LEU A 157 3.75 -26.04 5.35
C LEU A 157 4.77 -26.03 6.49
N ASP A 158 4.67 -27.01 7.40
CA ASP A 158 5.61 -27.32 8.46
C ASP A 158 6.78 -28.22 8.00
N GLN A 159 6.59 -28.98 6.92
CA GLN A 159 7.49 -30.07 6.51
C GLN A 159 8.80 -29.58 5.90
N ARG A 160 8.75 -28.46 5.17
CA ARG A 160 9.92 -27.91 4.46
C ARG A 160 10.50 -26.73 5.23
N ARG A 161 11.77 -26.87 5.63
CA ARG A 161 12.51 -25.80 6.32
C ARG A 161 13.07 -24.78 5.33
N LEU A 162 13.01 -23.51 5.71
CA LEU A 162 13.68 -22.40 5.06
C LEU A 162 15.20 -22.60 5.22
N PRO A 163 15.96 -22.69 4.11
CA PRO A 163 17.41 -22.65 4.14
C PRO A 163 17.89 -21.35 4.79
N ARG A 164 19.00 -21.40 5.55
CA ARG A 164 19.58 -20.20 6.20
C ARG A 164 19.78 -19.02 5.25
N ARG A 165 20.26 -19.29 4.02
CA ARG A 165 20.45 -18.27 2.98
C ARG A 165 19.16 -17.55 2.52
N LEU A 166 18.00 -18.10 2.85
CA LEU A 166 16.68 -17.51 2.57
C LEU A 166 16.02 -16.94 3.82
N LEU A 167 16.68 -16.97 4.99
CA LEU A 167 16.19 -16.26 6.16
C LEU A 167 16.57 -14.78 6.05
N PRO A 168 15.72 -13.84 6.49
CA PRO A 168 15.96 -12.41 6.27
C PRO A 168 17.30 -11.92 6.83
N GLU A 169 17.74 -12.45 7.97
CA GLU A 169 19.06 -12.14 8.56
C GLU A 169 20.21 -12.32 7.57
N SER A 170 20.17 -13.35 6.72
CA SER A 170 21.19 -13.60 5.70
C SER A 170 20.82 -13.02 4.34
N SER A 171 19.54 -13.04 3.97
CA SER A 171 19.12 -12.68 2.62
C SER A 171 18.92 -11.18 2.42
N LEU A 172 18.75 -10.41 3.49
CA LEU A 172 18.51 -8.96 3.42
C LEU A 172 19.70 -8.12 3.91
N GLN A 173 20.83 -8.74 4.27
CA GLN A 173 21.97 -8.06 4.87
C GLN A 173 22.52 -6.88 4.05
N ASP A 174 22.44 -6.97 2.72
CA ASP A 174 22.88 -5.92 1.80
C ASP A 174 21.72 -5.42 0.91
N CYS A 175 20.47 -5.67 1.33
CA CYS A 175 19.31 -5.37 0.49
C CYS A 175 18.99 -3.87 0.50
N ARG A 176 18.76 -3.33 -0.70
CA ARG A 176 18.43 -1.91 -0.91
C ARG A 176 17.20 -1.46 -0.12
N ALA A 177 16.20 -2.33 0.02
CA ALA A 177 14.96 -2.01 0.72
C ALA A 177 15.15 -1.77 2.23
N VAL A 178 16.25 -2.28 2.82
CA VAL A 178 16.53 -2.14 4.26
C VAL A 178 17.59 -1.08 4.51
N HIS A 179 18.57 -0.95 3.62
CA HIS A 179 19.76 -0.13 3.84
C HIS A 179 19.85 1.10 2.94
N GLY A 180 19.03 1.19 1.91
CA GLY A 180 19.19 2.15 0.82
C GLY A 180 20.35 1.74 -0.12
N PRO A 181 20.58 2.52 -1.18
CA PRO A 181 21.73 2.33 -2.06
C PRO A 181 23.05 2.59 -1.35
N SER A 182 24.11 1.90 -1.78
CA SER A 182 25.48 2.14 -1.28
C SER A 182 25.98 3.52 -1.71
N LEU A 183 26.70 4.21 -0.82
CA LEU A 183 27.39 5.47 -1.15
C LEU A 183 28.58 5.27 -2.11
N ASP A 184 29.07 4.04 -2.23
CA ASP A 184 30.09 3.66 -3.21
C ASP A 184 29.50 3.35 -4.60
N LEU A 185 28.19 3.58 -4.78
CA LEU A 185 27.51 3.37 -6.06
C LEU A 185 28.16 4.22 -7.15
N ARG A 186 28.52 3.57 -8.26
CA ARG A 186 29.05 4.27 -9.43
C ARG A 186 27.91 4.95 -10.18
N LEU A 187 27.79 6.25 -9.99
CA LEU A 187 26.82 7.07 -10.70
C LEU A 187 27.23 7.24 -12.17
N PRO A 188 26.27 7.32 -13.11
CA PRO A 188 26.57 7.59 -14.50
C PRO A 188 27.19 8.98 -14.66
N ASP A 189 28.06 9.12 -15.64
CA ASP A 189 28.59 10.42 -16.04
C ASP A 189 27.49 11.23 -16.74
N PRO A 190 27.37 12.54 -16.46
CA PRO A 190 26.44 13.40 -17.19
C PRO A 190 26.75 13.37 -18.69
N PRO A 191 25.73 13.39 -19.58
CA PRO A 191 25.96 13.50 -21.01
C PRO A 191 26.66 14.83 -21.36
N GLU A 192 27.33 14.89 -22.51
CA GLU A 192 28.07 16.10 -22.92
C GLU A 192 27.19 17.37 -22.97
N ASP A 193 25.91 17.21 -23.32
CA ASP A 193 24.89 18.26 -23.38
C ASP A 193 24.10 18.46 -22.07
N ALA A 194 24.57 17.89 -20.94
CA ALA A 194 23.86 17.93 -19.66
C ALA A 194 23.49 19.35 -19.21
N LYS A 195 24.40 20.33 -19.38
CA LYS A 195 24.13 21.72 -18.99
C LYS A 195 22.94 22.32 -19.75
N GLU A 196 22.86 22.04 -21.05
CA GLU A 196 21.78 22.53 -21.91
C GLU A 196 20.45 21.82 -21.58
N ARG A 197 20.50 20.52 -21.23
CA ARG A 197 19.31 19.78 -20.77
C ARG A 197 18.80 20.28 -19.44
N VAL A 198 19.68 20.56 -18.48
CA VAL A 198 19.32 21.12 -17.17
C VAL A 198 18.77 22.53 -17.32
N GLN A 199 19.35 23.36 -18.19
CA GLN A 199 18.79 24.69 -18.48
C GLN A 199 17.36 24.58 -19.04
N ARG A 200 17.14 23.74 -20.05
CA ARG A 200 15.80 23.48 -20.61
C ARG A 200 14.82 22.92 -19.59
N PHE A 201 15.28 22.09 -18.66
CA PHE A 201 14.45 21.56 -17.58
C PHE A 201 13.85 22.67 -16.70
N TRP A 202 14.60 23.74 -16.43
CA TRP A 202 14.13 24.89 -15.65
C TRP A 202 13.37 25.92 -16.48
N GLU A 203 13.61 25.99 -17.80
CA GLU A 203 12.94 26.92 -18.71
C GLU A 203 11.57 26.42 -19.20
N GLY A 204 11.32 25.11 -19.18
CA GLY A 204 10.06 24.52 -19.66
C GLY A 204 8.85 25.07 -18.90
N SER A 205 7.90 25.65 -19.64
CA SER A 205 6.68 26.25 -19.10
C SER A 205 5.67 25.20 -18.60
N GLU A 206 4.69 25.64 -17.80
CA GLU A 206 3.50 24.86 -17.38
C GLU A 206 2.69 24.26 -18.56
N GLU A 207 2.99 24.66 -19.81
CA GLU A 207 2.32 24.21 -21.03
C GLU A 207 2.98 22.99 -21.72
N GLU A 208 4.15 22.51 -21.26
CA GLU A 208 4.73 21.26 -21.77
C GLU A 208 3.86 20.06 -21.38
N SER A 209 2.88 19.76 -22.23
CA SER A 209 2.16 18.50 -22.40
C SER A 209 2.04 17.68 -21.12
N TRP A 210 0.93 17.89 -20.39
CA TRP A 210 0.41 17.11 -19.26
C TRP A 210 0.23 15.60 -19.53
N PHE A 211 0.80 15.07 -20.63
CA PHE A 211 0.76 13.70 -21.12
C PHE A 211 2.09 12.95 -20.96
N ASP A 212 3.20 13.62 -20.67
CA ASP A 212 4.49 12.91 -20.55
C ASP A 212 4.57 12.30 -19.14
N GLU A 213 4.28 11.00 -19.01
CA GLU A 213 4.25 10.24 -17.74
C GLU A 213 5.66 9.88 -17.23
N THR A 214 6.61 10.81 -17.33
CA THR A 214 8.04 10.53 -17.08
C THR A 214 8.50 11.07 -15.72
N PRO A 215 9.52 10.46 -15.08
CA PRO A 215 10.10 11.01 -13.85
C PRO A 215 10.60 12.45 -14.01
N ARG A 216 11.11 12.83 -15.18
CA ARG A 216 11.52 14.20 -15.51
C ARG A 216 10.39 15.21 -15.36
N THR A 217 9.24 14.94 -15.98
CA THR A 217 8.10 15.86 -15.96
C THR A 217 7.45 15.92 -14.59
N VAL A 218 7.30 14.78 -13.92
CA VAL A 218 6.76 14.71 -12.56
C VAL A 218 7.68 15.40 -11.55
N LEU A 219 9.01 15.18 -11.62
CA LEU A 219 9.97 15.90 -10.79
C LEU A 219 9.86 17.41 -10.98
N ARG A 220 9.76 17.86 -12.22
CA ARG A 220 9.64 19.29 -12.54
C ARG A 220 8.38 19.90 -11.92
N ASP A 221 7.24 19.26 -12.10
CA ASP A 221 5.97 19.69 -11.48
C ASP A 221 6.09 19.74 -9.95
N GLY A 222 6.69 18.72 -9.35
CA GLY A 222 6.96 18.68 -7.91
C GLY A 222 7.81 19.85 -7.41
N LEU A 223 8.88 20.18 -8.13
CA LEU A 223 9.76 21.30 -7.78
C LEU A 223 9.02 22.64 -7.89
N HIS A 224 8.16 22.83 -8.89
CA HIS A 224 7.33 24.05 -9.01
C HIS A 224 6.34 24.18 -7.85
N ARG A 225 5.70 23.06 -7.45
CA ARG A 225 4.77 23.03 -6.31
C ARG A 225 5.48 23.42 -5.01
N LEU A 226 6.70 22.92 -4.78
CA LEU A 226 7.47 23.19 -3.57
C LEU A 226 8.15 24.57 -3.58
N GLU A 227 8.53 25.12 -4.74
CA GLU A 227 9.06 26.49 -4.87
C GLU A 227 8.04 27.52 -4.38
N GLY A 228 6.74 27.29 -4.65
CA GLY A 228 5.64 28.12 -4.13
C GLY A 228 5.52 28.14 -2.61
N SER A 229 6.21 27.24 -1.90
CA SER A 229 6.24 27.12 -0.43
C SER A 229 7.56 27.61 0.19
N GLU A 230 8.38 28.37 -0.54
CA GLU A 230 9.66 28.94 -0.08
C GLU A 230 10.72 27.88 0.33
N LEU A 231 10.60 26.66 -0.20
CA LEU A 231 11.57 25.59 0.02
C LEU A 231 12.78 25.75 -0.91
N PRO A 232 14.00 25.38 -0.48
CA PRO A 232 15.26 25.61 -1.21
C PRO A 232 15.48 24.62 -2.36
N VAL A 233 14.48 24.43 -3.23
CA VAL A 233 14.45 23.37 -4.27
C VAL A 233 15.53 23.50 -5.34
N LYS A 234 16.10 24.70 -5.52
CA LYS A 234 17.21 24.97 -6.46
C LYS A 234 18.60 24.85 -5.81
N GLU A 235 18.66 24.84 -4.49
CA GLU A 235 19.90 24.88 -3.71
C GLU A 235 20.23 23.52 -3.11
N GLU A 236 19.21 22.75 -2.71
CA GLU A 236 19.38 21.50 -1.97
C GLU A 236 18.92 20.28 -2.79
N SER A 237 19.85 19.38 -3.14
CA SER A 237 19.54 18.13 -3.83
C SER A 237 18.62 17.21 -3.03
N GLY A 238 18.60 17.34 -1.70
CA GLY A 238 17.68 16.65 -0.80
C GLY A 238 16.20 16.95 -1.05
N MET A 239 15.88 18.02 -1.79
CA MET A 239 14.51 18.33 -2.18
C MET A 239 14.04 17.62 -3.45
N LEU A 240 14.95 17.01 -4.22
CA LEU A 240 14.59 16.40 -5.51
C LEU A 240 13.75 15.13 -5.32
N LEU A 241 14.13 14.23 -4.39
CA LEU A 241 13.33 13.02 -4.13
C LEU A 241 11.95 13.36 -3.53
N PRO A 242 11.83 14.22 -2.50
CA PRO A 242 10.54 14.67 -2.01
C PRO A 242 9.70 15.34 -3.10
N ALA A 243 10.28 16.19 -3.95
CA ALA A 243 9.56 16.80 -5.06
C ALA A 243 8.97 15.77 -6.03
N LEU A 244 9.78 14.77 -6.44
CA LEU A 244 9.32 13.68 -7.30
C LEU A 244 8.15 12.93 -6.66
N TYR A 245 8.30 12.54 -5.40
CA TYR A 245 7.27 11.85 -4.64
C TYR A 245 6.01 12.71 -4.47
N THR A 246 6.14 14.02 -4.22
CA THR A 246 5.00 14.91 -4.02
C THR A 246 4.14 15.09 -5.25
N ALA A 247 4.77 15.20 -6.41
CA ALA A 247 4.01 15.25 -7.65
C ALA A 247 3.40 13.89 -7.99
N LEU A 248 4.10 12.79 -7.70
CA LEU A 248 3.68 11.45 -8.07
C LEU A 248 2.60 10.87 -7.16
N MET A 249 2.88 10.80 -5.86
CA MET A 249 2.21 9.95 -4.87
C MET A 249 1.47 10.74 -3.79
N THR A 250 1.92 11.96 -3.49
CA THR A 250 1.31 12.75 -2.40
C THR A 250 -0.12 13.13 -2.74
N LYS A 251 -1.00 12.85 -1.80
CA LYS A 251 -2.39 13.30 -1.83
C LYS A 251 -2.49 14.60 -1.05
N PRO A 252 -3.46 15.47 -1.35
CA PRO A 252 -3.70 16.62 -0.50
C PRO A 252 -3.91 16.14 0.95
N GLY A 253 -3.46 16.89 1.96
CA GLY A 253 -3.60 16.52 3.38
C GLY A 253 -2.38 15.82 4.00
N GLU A 254 -1.49 15.23 3.19
CA GLU A 254 -0.20 14.73 3.70
C GLU A 254 0.66 15.91 4.19
N LEU A 255 1.21 15.79 5.40
CA LEU A 255 1.99 16.86 6.01
C LEU A 255 3.37 16.98 5.36
N LEU A 256 3.84 18.22 5.22
CA LEU A 256 5.14 18.51 4.63
C LEU A 256 6.31 17.88 5.43
N GLU A 257 6.14 17.67 6.73
CA GLU A 257 7.16 17.05 7.59
C GLU A 257 7.31 15.53 7.36
N ASP A 258 6.25 14.85 6.93
CA ASP A 258 6.25 13.40 6.66
C ASP A 258 6.76 13.09 5.24
N MET A 259 6.62 14.06 4.33
CA MET A 259 6.97 13.95 2.90
C MET A 259 8.38 13.39 2.66
N GLY A 260 9.39 13.89 3.39
CA GLY A 260 10.77 13.44 3.21
C GLY A 260 10.95 11.96 3.58
N ARG A 261 10.30 11.53 4.67
CA ARG A 261 10.32 10.12 5.11
C ARG A 261 9.59 9.25 4.11
N HIS A 262 8.36 9.58 3.75
CA HIS A 262 7.59 8.77 2.80
C HIS A 262 8.24 8.68 1.42
N ALA A 263 8.85 9.76 0.94
CA ALA A 263 9.59 9.74 -0.31
C ALA A 263 10.78 8.76 -0.25
N TRP A 264 11.49 8.71 0.88
CA TRP A 264 12.56 7.74 1.10
C TRP A 264 12.03 6.31 1.14
N GLU A 265 10.98 6.05 1.93
CA GLU A 265 10.40 4.71 2.09
C GLU A 265 9.83 4.17 0.78
N TRP A 266 9.09 5.01 0.04
CA TRP A 266 8.66 4.68 -1.32
C TRP A 266 9.85 4.34 -2.20
N ALA A 267 10.88 5.19 -2.23
CA ALA A 267 12.01 4.99 -3.12
C ALA A 267 12.78 3.69 -2.86
N VAL A 268 12.97 3.30 -1.60
CA VAL A 268 13.68 2.05 -1.25
C VAL A 268 12.79 0.81 -1.40
N SER A 269 11.47 0.97 -1.36
CA SER A 269 10.51 -0.15 -1.48
C SER A 269 10.48 -0.82 -2.85
N LEU A 270 10.90 -0.13 -3.92
CA LEU A 270 10.86 -0.66 -5.28
C LEU A 270 11.75 -1.90 -5.45
N ASP A 271 11.34 -2.79 -6.36
CA ASP A 271 12.13 -3.95 -6.76
C ASP A 271 13.46 -3.47 -7.38
N GLU A 272 14.58 -4.08 -6.98
CA GLU A 272 15.92 -3.76 -7.50
C GLU A 272 16.03 -3.95 -9.02
N SER A 273 15.15 -4.77 -9.61
CA SER A 273 15.04 -4.95 -11.06
C SER A 273 14.24 -3.86 -11.77
N SER A 274 13.57 -2.97 -11.03
CA SER A 274 12.77 -1.89 -11.61
C SER A 274 13.67 -0.90 -12.37
N PRO A 275 13.29 -0.49 -13.60
CA PRO A 275 14.09 0.44 -14.39
C PRO A 275 14.20 1.82 -13.75
N LEU A 276 13.33 2.15 -12.78
CA LEU A 276 13.36 3.41 -12.05
C LEU A 276 14.45 3.46 -10.95
N VAL A 277 14.97 2.31 -10.50
CA VAL A 277 15.95 2.24 -9.41
C VAL A 277 17.18 3.14 -9.63
N PRO A 278 17.82 3.19 -10.82
CA PRO A 278 18.96 4.09 -11.03
C PRO A 278 18.62 5.57 -10.88
N VAL A 279 17.39 6.00 -11.22
CA VAL A 279 16.91 7.37 -10.99
C VAL A 279 16.80 7.63 -9.48
N LEU A 280 16.15 6.72 -8.76
CA LEU A 280 15.93 6.85 -7.32
C LEU A 280 17.22 6.79 -6.53
N ASP A 281 18.16 5.95 -6.95
CA ASP A 281 19.45 5.81 -6.27
C ASP A 281 20.29 7.07 -6.40
N ILE A 282 20.34 7.69 -7.58
CA ILE A 282 20.98 9.01 -7.75
C ILE A 282 20.33 10.03 -6.80
N LEU A 283 18.99 10.05 -6.72
CA LEU A 283 18.26 10.99 -5.86
C LEU A 283 18.49 10.72 -4.36
N LEU A 284 18.62 9.45 -3.95
CA LEU A 284 18.86 9.04 -2.57
C LEU A 284 20.29 9.36 -2.11
N VAL A 285 21.31 9.15 -2.95
CA VAL A 285 22.71 9.38 -2.56
C VAL A 285 23.18 10.81 -2.79
N ALA A 286 22.54 11.58 -3.68
CA ALA A 286 22.98 12.93 -4.01
C ALA A 286 23.15 13.87 -2.79
N PRO A 287 22.25 13.87 -1.79
CA PRO A 287 22.42 14.69 -0.59
C PRO A 287 23.61 14.23 0.26
N GLU A 288 23.81 12.92 0.38
CA GLU A 288 24.92 12.30 1.15
C GLU A 288 26.28 12.55 0.51
N LEU A 289 26.32 12.65 -0.82
CA LEU A 289 27.51 12.98 -1.60
C LEU A 289 27.70 14.50 -1.77
N GLU A 290 26.89 15.32 -1.08
CA GLU A 290 26.91 16.79 -1.17
C GLU A 290 26.82 17.32 -2.61
N MET A 291 26.13 16.58 -3.49
CA MET A 291 25.97 16.94 -4.88
C MET A 291 25.04 18.14 -5.03
N SER A 292 25.42 19.07 -5.90
CA SER A 292 24.54 20.19 -6.28
C SER A 292 23.31 19.69 -7.05
N VAL A 293 22.23 20.48 -7.04
CA VAL A 293 21.02 20.21 -7.84
C VAL A 293 21.35 20.08 -9.33
N THR A 294 22.20 20.97 -9.88
CA THR A 294 22.62 20.93 -11.28
C THR A 294 23.39 19.66 -11.62
N GLU A 295 24.32 19.24 -10.76
CA GLU A 295 25.05 17.99 -10.96
C GLU A 295 24.12 16.78 -10.93
N THR A 296 23.23 16.74 -9.95
CA THR A 296 22.26 15.64 -9.77
C THR A 296 21.37 15.51 -10.99
N LEU A 297 20.73 16.60 -11.44
CA LEU A 297 19.91 16.60 -12.65
C LEU A 297 20.72 16.20 -13.89
N GLY A 298 21.97 16.65 -14.00
CA GLY A 298 22.87 16.26 -15.09
C GLY A 298 23.08 14.74 -15.18
N ARG A 299 23.27 14.07 -14.04
CA ARG A 299 23.40 12.61 -13.97
C ARG A 299 22.08 11.89 -14.24
N LEU A 300 20.95 12.43 -13.79
CA LEU A 300 19.63 11.87 -14.10
C LEU A 300 19.37 11.83 -15.61
N PHE A 301 19.80 12.84 -16.37
CA PHE A 301 19.71 12.83 -17.83
C PHE A 301 20.57 11.76 -18.54
N ALA A 302 21.47 11.10 -17.83
CA ALA A 302 22.22 9.95 -18.34
C ALA A 302 21.44 8.63 -18.17
N VAL A 303 20.37 8.61 -17.37
CA VAL A 303 19.56 7.43 -17.09
C VAL A 303 18.34 7.42 -18.02
N PRO A 304 18.17 6.42 -18.91
CA PRO A 304 17.03 6.36 -19.83
C PRO A 304 15.68 6.47 -19.14
N ALA A 305 15.52 5.76 -18.02
CA ALA A 305 14.29 5.75 -17.22
C ALA A 305 13.87 7.12 -16.69
N PHE A 306 14.77 8.12 -16.62
CA PHE A 306 14.38 9.47 -16.21
C PHE A 306 13.47 10.16 -17.24
N THR A 307 13.58 9.77 -18.51
CA THR A 307 12.81 10.33 -19.64
C THR A 307 11.84 9.34 -20.26
N GLU A 308 11.73 8.13 -19.71
CA GLU A 308 10.77 7.11 -20.13
C GLU A 308 9.57 7.08 -19.16
N PRO A 309 8.42 6.51 -19.56
CA PRO A 309 7.25 6.42 -18.70
C PRO A 309 7.52 5.63 -17.40
N PHE A 310 6.88 6.02 -16.30
CA PHE A 310 6.98 5.28 -15.03
C PHE A 310 6.63 3.80 -15.19
N PRO A 311 7.37 2.86 -14.58
CA PRO A 311 6.92 1.48 -14.53
C PRO A 311 5.70 1.37 -13.58
N PRO A 312 4.74 0.44 -13.82
CA PRO A 312 3.50 0.36 -13.05
C PRO A 312 3.68 0.12 -11.54
N ASP A 313 4.72 -0.61 -11.16
CA ASP A 313 5.06 -0.91 -9.77
C ASP A 313 5.47 0.32 -8.96
N ALA A 314 6.03 1.35 -9.62
CA ALA A 314 6.39 2.61 -8.99
C ALA A 314 5.19 3.48 -8.60
N LEU A 315 3.99 3.17 -9.12
CA LEU A 315 2.77 3.96 -8.91
C LEU A 315 1.97 3.52 -7.68
N LEU A 316 2.44 2.50 -6.96
CA LEU A 316 1.75 1.93 -5.80
C LEU A 316 2.56 2.16 -4.53
N TRP A 317 1.84 2.51 -3.46
CA TRP A 317 2.41 2.46 -2.12
C TRP A 317 2.42 1.03 -1.58
N THR A 318 3.58 0.57 -1.08
CA THR A 318 3.74 -0.82 -0.59
C THR A 318 4.33 -0.92 0.81
N SER A 319 4.88 0.18 1.32
CA SER A 319 5.50 0.29 2.63
C SER A 319 4.44 0.42 3.73
N SER A 320 3.52 -0.54 3.85
CA SER A 320 2.56 -0.60 4.96
C SER A 320 2.35 -2.06 5.41
N PRO A 321 2.23 -2.30 6.72
CA PRO A 321 1.63 -3.52 7.26
C PRO A 321 0.20 -3.71 6.76
N GLY A 322 -0.30 -4.95 6.78
CA GLY A 322 -1.69 -5.29 6.49
C GLY A 322 -2.01 -5.49 5.01
N LEU A 323 -1.05 -5.22 4.12
CA LEU A 323 -1.27 -5.21 2.67
C LEU A 323 -0.52 -6.30 1.90
N ALA A 324 0.35 -7.06 2.55
CA ALA A 324 1.11 -8.10 1.88
C ALA A 324 0.21 -9.24 1.41
N LEU A 325 -0.68 -9.71 2.29
CA LEU A 325 -1.59 -10.81 1.97
C LEU A 325 -2.62 -10.41 0.92
N PRO A 326 -3.36 -9.30 1.04
CA PRO A 326 -4.28 -8.86 -0.01
C PRO A 326 -3.59 -8.73 -1.37
N ARG A 327 -2.44 -8.05 -1.41
CA ARG A 327 -1.68 -7.87 -2.65
C ARG A 327 -1.30 -9.20 -3.31
N LEU A 328 -0.74 -10.13 -2.55
CA LEU A 328 -0.35 -11.43 -3.10
C LEU A 328 -1.56 -12.31 -3.43
N ALA A 329 -2.70 -12.12 -2.77
CA ALA A 329 -3.95 -12.77 -3.15
C ALA A 329 -4.43 -12.30 -4.53
N PHE A 330 -4.39 -10.99 -4.80
CA PHE A 330 -4.74 -10.44 -6.11
C PHE A 330 -3.78 -10.90 -7.21
N GLU A 331 -2.47 -11.01 -6.95
CA GLU A 331 -1.51 -11.63 -7.87
C GLU A 331 -1.83 -13.12 -8.17
N LEU A 332 -2.67 -13.77 -7.35
CA LEU A 332 -3.09 -15.16 -7.50
C LEU A 332 -4.52 -15.31 -8.03
N ASP A 333 -5.06 -14.26 -8.65
CA ASP A 333 -6.41 -14.19 -9.23
C ASP A 333 -7.54 -14.39 -8.21
N ILE A 334 -7.28 -14.11 -6.93
CA ILE A 334 -8.33 -14.02 -5.90
C ILE A 334 -8.97 -12.64 -6.03
N PRO A 335 -10.29 -12.50 -6.24
CA PRO A 335 -10.89 -11.22 -6.61
C PRO A 335 -11.06 -10.26 -5.44
N GLU A 336 -11.20 -10.76 -4.21
CA GLU A 336 -11.43 -9.98 -3.01
C GLU A 336 -10.81 -10.60 -1.77
N VAL A 337 -10.50 -9.79 -0.77
CA VAL A 337 -10.02 -10.22 0.56
C VAL A 337 -10.73 -9.44 1.65
N THR A 338 -11.38 -10.12 2.59
CA THR A 338 -12.04 -9.48 3.73
C THR A 338 -11.07 -9.24 4.88
N THR A 339 -10.89 -7.97 5.26
CA THR A 339 -10.17 -7.51 6.46
C THR A 339 -11.15 -7.02 7.53
N GLN A 340 -10.68 -6.74 8.76
CA GLN A 340 -11.55 -6.30 9.86
C GLN A 340 -12.29 -5.01 9.52
N ASP A 341 -11.64 -4.13 8.77
CA ASP A 341 -12.19 -2.83 8.38
C ASP A 341 -13.13 -2.93 7.18
N ARG A 342 -12.82 -3.78 6.19
CA ARG A 342 -13.53 -3.80 4.89
C ARG A 342 -13.18 -5.02 4.04
N THR A 343 -13.96 -5.23 2.99
CA THR A 343 -13.55 -6.07 1.87
C THR A 343 -12.69 -5.28 0.89
N LEU A 344 -11.52 -5.81 0.58
CA LEU A 344 -10.55 -5.24 -0.35
C LEU A 344 -10.68 -5.87 -1.73
N THR A 345 -10.56 -5.05 -2.76
CA THR A 345 -10.42 -5.44 -4.17
C THR A 345 -9.12 -4.83 -4.72
N PRO A 346 -8.61 -5.30 -5.88
CA PRO A 346 -7.36 -4.80 -6.45
C PRO A 346 -7.32 -3.28 -6.63
N ASP A 347 -8.43 -2.67 -7.02
CA ASP A 347 -8.59 -1.22 -7.24
C ASP A 347 -8.53 -0.40 -5.93
N LEU A 348 -8.82 -1.02 -4.79
CA LEU A 348 -8.77 -0.36 -3.48
C LEU A 348 -7.38 -0.38 -2.83
N LEU A 349 -6.43 -1.17 -3.35
CA LEU A 349 -5.12 -1.35 -2.72
C LEU A 349 -4.34 -0.05 -2.53
N ASP A 350 -4.25 0.79 -3.56
CA ASP A 350 -3.51 2.05 -3.48
C ASP A 350 -4.15 2.99 -2.44
N TRP A 351 -5.49 3.05 -2.43
CA TRP A 351 -6.24 3.85 -1.49
C TRP A 351 -6.04 3.39 -0.04
N VAL A 352 -6.05 2.07 0.21
CA VAL A 352 -5.81 1.54 1.57
C VAL A 352 -4.36 1.76 2.00
N GLY A 353 -3.38 1.52 1.12
CA GLY A 353 -1.97 1.84 1.40
C GLY A 353 -1.75 3.29 1.79
N MET A 354 -2.40 4.22 1.08
CA MET A 354 -2.41 5.63 1.42
C MET A 354 -3.03 5.89 2.80
N HIS A 355 -4.22 5.33 3.08
CA HIS A 355 -4.90 5.55 4.36
C HIS A 355 -4.09 5.00 5.54
N THR A 356 -3.54 3.80 5.42
CA THR A 356 -2.67 3.19 6.43
C THR A 356 -1.42 4.04 6.66
N ARG A 357 -0.75 4.51 5.61
CA ARG A 357 0.42 5.41 5.72
C ARG A 357 0.09 6.68 6.50
N MET A 358 -1.03 7.33 6.17
CA MET A 358 -1.43 8.61 6.80
C MET A 358 -1.87 8.42 8.26
N SER A 359 -2.65 7.36 8.54
CA SER A 359 -3.06 6.99 9.89
C SER A 359 -1.87 6.69 10.82
N LEU A 360 -0.92 5.87 10.35
CA LEU A 360 0.28 5.53 11.14
C LEU A 360 1.16 6.75 11.41
N SER A 361 1.30 7.64 10.42
CA SER A 361 2.03 8.91 10.61
C SER A 361 1.34 9.83 11.61
N ALA A 362 0.01 9.87 11.62
CA ALA A 362 -0.75 10.62 12.60
C ALA A 362 -0.58 10.06 14.01
N ALA A 363 -0.69 8.74 14.17
CA ALA A 363 -0.54 8.08 15.47
C ALA A 363 0.90 8.21 16.04
N ALA A 364 1.93 8.18 15.17
CA ALA A 364 3.32 8.43 15.58
C ALA A 364 3.53 9.85 16.13
N ARG A 365 2.79 10.85 15.61
CA ARG A 365 2.85 12.23 16.12
C ARG A 365 2.19 12.36 17.49
N ASP A 366 1.00 11.79 17.66
CA ASP A 366 0.27 11.86 18.93
C ASP A 366 1.04 11.19 20.07
N SER A 367 1.67 10.05 19.80
CA SER A 367 2.55 9.37 20.78
C SER A 367 3.82 10.16 21.12
N SER A 368 4.40 10.88 20.16
CA SER A 368 5.57 11.74 20.42
C SER A 368 5.26 12.95 21.29
N ALA A 369 4.04 13.49 21.20
CA ALA A 369 3.60 14.64 22.00
C ALA A 369 3.39 14.30 23.49
N ASP A 370 3.07 13.04 23.78
CA ASP A 370 2.89 12.54 25.15
C ASP A 370 4.21 12.18 25.86
N LEU A 371 5.30 11.99 25.10
CA LEU A 371 6.63 11.61 25.63
C LEU A 371 7.54 12.80 25.97
N ASP A 372 7.15 14.04 25.64
CA ASP A 372 7.91 15.27 25.97
C ASP A 372 7.90 15.63 27.48
N LEU A 373 7.52 14.69 28.36
CA LEU A 373 7.42 14.92 29.82
C LEU A 373 8.28 14.04 30.73
N GLU A 374 9.00 13.00 30.28
CA GLU A 374 9.84 12.23 31.21
C GLU A 374 11.24 11.84 30.69
N ASP A 375 12.18 12.01 31.62
CA ASP A 375 13.64 12.07 31.56
C ASP A 375 14.44 10.99 30.80
N THR A 376 15.64 11.44 30.43
CA THR A 376 16.82 10.69 29.98
C THR A 376 17.28 9.60 30.95
N ASP A 377 17.75 8.46 30.42
CA ASP A 377 19.09 7.87 30.64
C ASP A 377 19.09 6.36 30.31
N SER A 378 19.88 5.91 29.32
CA SER A 378 20.74 4.70 29.46
C SER A 378 21.60 4.40 28.22
N THR A 379 22.90 4.47 28.47
CA THR A 379 24.08 3.77 27.91
C THR A 379 23.95 2.78 26.72
N GLN A 380 24.42 3.28 25.58
CA GLN A 380 25.45 2.78 24.65
C GLN A 380 25.97 1.32 24.75
N GLN A 381 25.81 0.57 23.64
CA GLN A 381 26.73 -0.49 23.21
C GLN A 381 26.90 -0.46 21.68
N ASP A 382 28.06 0.06 21.22
CA ASP A 382 28.56 0.09 19.83
C ASP A 382 28.81 -1.35 19.29
N SER A 383 28.61 -1.69 18.01
CA SER A 383 29.28 -1.05 16.86
C SER A 383 28.58 -1.14 15.49
N ASP A 384 27.26 -1.39 15.43
CA ASP A 384 26.45 -1.12 14.21
C ASP A 384 25.57 0.14 14.35
N GLY A 385 25.55 0.72 15.56
CA GLY A 385 24.77 1.91 15.92
C GLY A 385 25.17 3.18 15.17
N GLN A 386 26.46 3.35 14.83
CA GLN A 386 26.93 4.58 14.18
C GLN A 386 26.30 4.83 12.80
N TRP A 387 25.83 3.80 12.08
CA TRP A 387 25.19 3.97 10.78
C TRP A 387 23.69 4.24 10.89
N ALA A 388 23.00 3.60 11.84
CA ALA A 388 21.60 3.89 12.14
C ALA A 388 21.45 5.31 12.72
N GLU A 389 22.33 5.67 13.64
CA GLU A 389 22.42 6.97 14.30
C GLU A 389 22.82 8.09 13.31
N ARG A 390 23.69 7.81 12.32
CA ARG A 390 23.98 8.78 11.23
C ARG A 390 22.81 8.96 10.28
N ARG A 391 22.12 7.88 9.86
CA ARG A 391 20.90 7.97 9.03
C ARG A 391 19.78 8.70 9.75
N GLU A 392 19.63 8.46 11.05
CA GLU A 392 18.69 9.15 11.91
C GLU A 392 19.08 10.62 12.11
N ALA A 393 20.36 10.93 12.35
CA ALA A 393 20.84 12.30 12.44
C ALA A 393 20.67 13.08 11.13
N VAL A 394 20.77 12.44 9.96
CA VAL A 394 20.48 13.08 8.67
C VAL A 394 18.97 13.26 8.48
N ARG A 395 18.15 12.26 8.83
CA ARG A 395 16.69 12.38 8.80
C ARG A 395 16.20 13.50 9.73
N GLU A 396 16.74 13.56 10.95
CA GLU A 396 16.48 14.61 11.92
C GLU A 396 17.05 15.95 11.47
N ALA A 397 18.22 16.02 10.84
CA ALA A 397 18.75 17.27 10.31
C ALA A 397 17.88 17.83 9.16
N ALA A 398 17.38 16.97 8.28
CA ALA A 398 16.44 17.33 7.24
C ALA A 398 15.10 17.78 7.85
N GLN A 399 14.53 17.00 8.77
CA GLN A 399 13.25 17.31 9.44
C GLN A 399 13.32 18.55 10.35
N GLN A 400 14.40 18.74 11.12
CA GLN A 400 14.60 19.92 11.98
C GLN A 400 14.80 21.19 11.15
N ARG A 401 15.48 21.12 9.99
CA ARG A 401 15.59 22.26 9.07
C ARG A 401 14.26 22.62 8.41
N MET A 402 13.43 21.62 8.10
CA MET A 402 12.06 21.82 7.60
C MET A 402 11.15 22.41 8.70
N ARG A 403 11.19 21.90 9.93
CA ARG A 403 10.44 22.42 11.10
C ARG A 403 10.81 23.85 11.48
N LYS A 404 12.10 24.20 11.41
CA LYS A 404 12.59 25.55 11.76
C LYS A 404 12.15 26.62 10.75
N LYS A 405 11.72 26.23 9.54
CA LYS A 405 11.27 27.13 8.47
C LYS A 405 9.74 27.17 8.30
N SER A 406 9.03 26.09 8.66
CA SER A 406 7.56 26.02 8.61
C SER A 406 6.83 26.72 9.78
N GLY A 407 7.54 27.25 10.77
CA GLY A 407 6.97 28.07 11.85
C GLY A 407 6.43 29.45 11.42
N GLY A 408 6.50 29.79 10.13
CA GLY A 408 5.85 30.96 9.56
C GLY A 408 4.38 30.67 9.24
N ALA A 409 3.46 31.37 9.90
CA ALA A 409 2.02 31.24 9.75
C ALA A 409 1.58 31.07 8.29
N ALA A 410 0.95 29.94 7.99
CA ALA A 410 0.36 29.64 6.69
C ALA A 410 -0.69 30.69 6.33
N VAL A 411 -0.36 31.58 5.40
CA VAL A 411 -1.31 32.52 4.81
C VAL A 411 -2.21 31.74 3.87
N THR A 412 -3.44 31.50 4.29
CA THR A 412 -4.54 30.99 3.43
C THR A 412 -4.81 32.00 2.32
N ARG A 413 -4.13 31.83 1.17
CA ARG A 413 -4.53 32.51 -0.07
C ARG A 413 -5.89 31.96 -0.50
N HIS A 414 -6.89 32.83 -0.57
CA HIS A 414 -8.18 32.53 -1.18
C HIS A 414 -7.97 32.04 -2.62
N ARG A 415 -8.14 30.73 -2.83
CA ARG A 415 -8.28 30.15 -4.17
C ARG A 415 -9.65 30.54 -4.73
N PRO A 416 -9.77 30.82 -6.04
CA PRO A 416 -11.07 30.98 -6.68
C PRO A 416 -11.89 29.69 -6.46
N SER A 417 -13.17 29.84 -6.10
CA SER A 417 -14.07 28.73 -5.78
C SER A 417 -14.17 27.77 -6.97
N ARG A 418 -13.62 26.56 -6.81
CA ARG A 418 -13.82 25.49 -7.80
C ARG A 418 -15.23 24.89 -7.64
N PRO A 419 -15.86 24.43 -8.74
CA PRO A 419 -17.19 23.81 -8.69
C PRO A 419 -17.23 22.58 -7.79
N VAL A 420 -16.14 21.80 -7.79
CA VAL A 420 -15.93 20.61 -6.96
C VAL A 420 -14.53 20.72 -6.36
N GLU A 421 -14.42 20.51 -5.06
CA GLU A 421 -13.17 20.51 -4.31
C GLU A 421 -13.15 19.28 -3.41
N ARG A 422 -12.08 18.48 -3.46
CA ARG A 422 -11.87 17.38 -2.51
C ARG A 422 -10.92 17.87 -1.43
N ILE A 423 -11.42 17.94 -0.20
CA ILE A 423 -10.65 18.25 1.01
C ILE A 423 -10.22 16.93 1.62
N TRP A 424 -8.96 16.82 1.97
CA TRP A 424 -8.41 15.61 2.57
C TRP A 424 -8.05 15.86 4.03
N ASN A 425 -8.34 14.88 4.86
CA ASN A 425 -8.08 14.88 6.29
C ASN A 425 -6.70 14.25 6.57
N ALA A 426 -6.14 14.52 7.76
CA ALA A 426 -4.82 14.03 8.15
C ALA A 426 -4.76 12.50 8.34
N ASP A 427 -5.90 11.85 8.53
CA ASP A 427 -6.05 10.40 8.65
C ASP A 427 -6.13 9.68 7.29
N GLY A 428 -6.09 10.43 6.17
CA GLY A 428 -6.24 9.89 4.82
C GLY A 428 -7.68 9.79 4.33
N SER A 429 -8.67 10.13 5.16
CA SER A 429 -10.05 10.29 4.71
C SER A 429 -10.22 11.58 3.90
N SER A 430 -11.33 11.73 3.18
CA SER A 430 -11.59 12.92 2.36
C SER A 430 -13.06 13.31 2.31
N VAL A 431 -13.32 14.60 2.22
CA VAL A 431 -14.64 15.20 2.04
C VAL A 431 -14.68 15.89 0.67
N ILE A 432 -15.66 15.57 -0.16
CA ILE A 432 -15.89 16.27 -1.42
C ILE A 432 -16.87 17.42 -1.15
N HIS A 433 -16.40 18.65 -1.31
CA HIS A 433 -17.21 19.85 -1.30
C HIS A 433 -17.65 20.20 -2.72
N ILE A 434 -18.96 20.27 -2.94
CA ILE A 434 -19.55 20.63 -4.23
C ILE A 434 -20.25 21.98 -4.08
N SER A 435 -19.85 22.96 -4.87
CA SER A 435 -20.39 24.31 -4.84
C SER A 435 -21.82 24.34 -5.37
N THR A 436 -22.80 24.51 -4.49
CA THR A 436 -24.24 24.59 -4.80
C THR A 436 -24.62 25.82 -5.63
N GLY A 437 -23.73 26.81 -5.73
CA GLY A 437 -23.89 27.99 -6.58
C GLY A 437 -23.61 27.75 -8.07
N THR A 438 -23.18 26.55 -8.46
CA THR A 438 -22.92 26.17 -9.86
C THR A 438 -24.10 25.39 -10.44
N SER A 439 -24.32 25.46 -11.75
CA SER A 439 -25.39 24.71 -12.42
C SER A 439 -25.30 23.20 -12.14
N ARG A 440 -24.08 22.65 -12.13
CA ARG A 440 -23.82 21.24 -11.82
C ARG A 440 -24.04 20.91 -10.34
N GLY A 441 -23.66 21.82 -9.43
CA GLY A 441 -23.97 21.67 -8.01
C GLY A 441 -25.48 21.67 -7.74
N GLN A 442 -26.24 22.48 -8.48
CA GLN A 442 -27.71 22.47 -8.43
C GLN A 442 -28.30 21.16 -8.97
N GLN A 443 -27.81 20.66 -10.11
CA GLN A 443 -28.23 19.35 -10.65
C GLN A 443 -27.92 18.20 -9.70
N LEU A 444 -26.76 18.24 -9.02
CA LEU A 444 -26.39 17.22 -8.04
C LEU A 444 -27.27 17.29 -6.78
N MET A 445 -27.59 18.50 -6.30
CA MET A 445 -28.53 18.69 -5.20
C MET A 445 -29.93 18.17 -5.55
N GLU A 446 -30.42 18.48 -6.76
CA GLU A 446 -31.69 17.94 -7.27
C GLU A 446 -31.65 16.41 -7.35
N GLY A 447 -30.54 15.84 -7.81
CA GLY A 447 -30.31 14.39 -7.81
C GLY A 447 -30.33 13.77 -6.41
N LEU A 448 -29.68 14.40 -5.43
CA LEU A 448 -29.69 13.95 -4.03
C LEU A 448 -31.08 14.08 -3.39
N GLU A 449 -31.82 15.14 -3.68
CA GLU A 449 -33.21 15.31 -3.24
C GLU A 449 -34.11 14.23 -3.83
N ASN A 450 -33.96 13.92 -5.13
CA ASN A 450 -34.68 12.83 -5.77
C ASN A 450 -34.32 11.47 -5.13
N GLN A 451 -33.05 11.26 -4.78
CA GLN A 451 -32.60 10.03 -4.13
C GLN A 451 -33.14 9.90 -2.69
N LEU A 452 -33.21 11.01 -1.95
CA LEU A 452 -33.85 11.06 -0.64
C LEU A 452 -35.35 10.74 -0.74
N GLU A 453 -36.02 11.25 -1.78
CA GLU A 453 -37.42 10.93 -2.01
C GLU A 453 -37.62 9.46 -2.37
N ALA A 454 -36.75 8.89 -3.20
CA ALA A 454 -36.74 7.45 -3.49
C ALA A 454 -36.54 6.61 -2.22
N PHE A 455 -35.66 7.06 -1.30
CA PHE A 455 -35.48 6.40 0.00
C PHE A 455 -36.76 6.43 0.84
N ARG A 456 -37.42 7.59 0.92
CA ARG A 456 -38.69 7.74 1.66
C ARG A 456 -39.79 6.89 1.05
N GLU A 457 -39.90 6.86 -0.27
CA GLU A 457 -40.90 6.05 -0.98
C GLU A 457 -40.68 4.56 -0.72
N LYS A 458 -39.42 4.11 -0.74
CA LYS A 458 -39.06 2.70 -0.53
C LYS A 458 -39.25 2.25 0.93
N PHE A 459 -38.73 3.02 1.89
CA PHE A 459 -38.63 2.59 3.29
C PHE A 459 -39.63 3.26 4.24
N GLY A 460 -40.42 4.23 3.75
CA GLY A 460 -41.47 4.91 4.52
C GLY A 460 -40.95 5.79 5.66
N ARG A 461 -39.66 6.16 5.66
CA ARG A 461 -39.00 6.96 6.70
C ARG A 461 -37.85 7.79 6.12
N GLU A 462 -37.41 8.79 6.87
CA GLU A 462 -36.14 9.49 6.59
C GLU A 462 -34.94 8.56 6.80
N PRO A 463 -33.86 8.72 6.02
CA PRO A 463 -32.59 8.04 6.29
C PRO A 463 -31.98 8.57 7.60
N GLY A 464 -31.49 7.65 8.42
CA GLY A 464 -30.70 7.93 9.62
C GLY A 464 -29.21 8.08 9.30
N PRO A 465 -28.38 8.45 10.28
CA PRO A 465 -26.95 8.73 10.07
C PRO A 465 -26.11 7.57 9.51
N GLY A 466 -26.58 6.33 9.61
CA GLY A 466 -25.92 5.14 9.08
C GLY A 466 -26.61 4.50 7.87
N ASP A 467 -27.72 5.08 7.39
CA ASP A 467 -28.41 4.55 6.23
C ASP A 467 -27.74 5.00 4.92
N PRO A 468 -27.59 4.11 3.94
CA PRO A 468 -27.03 4.45 2.65
C PRO A 468 -28.00 5.32 1.84
N LEU A 469 -27.54 6.48 1.38
CA LEU A 469 -28.30 7.31 0.45
C LEU A 469 -28.44 6.63 -0.92
N PHE A 470 -27.40 5.93 -1.37
CA PHE A 470 -27.43 5.09 -2.56
C PHE A 470 -27.62 3.64 -2.12
N PHE A 471 -28.86 3.15 -2.21
CA PHE A 471 -29.28 1.86 -1.68
C PHE A 471 -29.72 0.91 -2.80
N ASP A 472 -29.69 -0.40 -2.50
CA ASP A 472 -30.24 -1.44 -3.36
C ASP A 472 -31.78 -1.33 -3.42
N PRO A 473 -32.36 -1.03 -4.60
CA PRO A 473 -33.80 -0.87 -4.75
C PRO A 473 -34.58 -2.18 -4.53
N ASP A 474 -33.92 -3.33 -4.62
CA ASP A 474 -34.53 -4.65 -4.46
C ASP A 474 -34.44 -5.16 -3.02
N ALA A 475 -33.63 -4.54 -2.16
CA ALA A 475 -33.52 -4.90 -0.75
C ALA A 475 -34.75 -4.45 0.06
N ASP A 476 -35.14 -5.27 1.04
CA ASP A 476 -36.22 -4.95 1.99
C ASP A 476 -35.75 -3.96 3.08
N GLU A 477 -34.44 -3.90 3.34
CA GLU A 477 -33.81 -2.98 4.28
C GLU A 477 -32.79 -2.08 3.56
N PRO A 478 -32.50 -0.87 4.07
CA PRO A 478 -31.53 0.06 3.47
C PRO A 478 -30.12 -0.52 3.40
N THR A 479 -29.84 -1.19 2.28
CA THR A 479 -28.58 -1.88 2.05
C THR A 479 -27.78 -1.10 1.01
N PRO A 480 -26.48 -0.84 1.24
CA PRO A 480 -25.66 -0.14 0.25
C PRO A 480 -25.65 -0.89 -1.08
N LEU A 481 -25.55 -0.16 -2.20
CA LEU A 481 -25.32 -0.79 -3.49
C LEU A 481 -24.03 -1.62 -3.46
N THR A 482 -24.10 -2.85 -3.97
CA THR A 482 -22.93 -3.71 -4.06
C THR A 482 -22.05 -3.32 -5.26
N LYS A 483 -20.80 -3.76 -5.23
CA LYS A 483 -19.87 -3.56 -6.34
C LYS A 483 -20.39 -4.21 -7.62
N GLU A 484 -20.98 -5.40 -7.51
CA GLU A 484 -21.53 -6.15 -8.66
C GLU A 484 -22.66 -5.39 -9.34
N TYR A 485 -23.51 -4.72 -8.55
CA TYR A 485 -24.55 -3.86 -9.10
C TYR A 485 -23.94 -2.70 -9.90
N PHE A 486 -22.96 -2.01 -9.31
CA PHE A 486 -22.26 -0.90 -9.98
C PHE A 486 -21.54 -1.34 -11.25
N ASP A 487 -20.81 -2.46 -11.17
CA ASP A 487 -20.11 -3.07 -12.31
C ASP A 487 -21.11 -3.46 -13.42
N GLY A 488 -22.27 -3.98 -13.05
CA GLY A 488 -23.37 -4.29 -13.97
C GLY A 488 -23.93 -3.06 -14.67
N VAL A 489 -24.15 -1.96 -13.92
CA VAL A 489 -24.59 -0.68 -14.48
C VAL A 489 -23.55 -0.13 -15.45
N LEU A 490 -22.27 -0.11 -15.06
CA LEU A 490 -21.18 0.36 -15.92
C LEU A 490 -21.06 -0.47 -17.20
N MET A 491 -21.26 -1.79 -17.13
CA MET A 491 -21.26 -2.65 -18.31
C MET A 491 -22.45 -2.39 -19.23
N HIS A 492 -23.65 -2.23 -18.68
CA HIS A 492 -24.79 -1.83 -19.48
C HIS A 492 -24.57 -0.47 -20.14
N MET A 493 -23.93 0.48 -19.45
CA MET A 493 -23.55 1.77 -20.03
C MET A 493 -22.49 1.63 -21.12
N ALA A 494 -21.51 0.74 -20.95
CA ALA A 494 -20.46 0.47 -21.95
C ALA A 494 -21.06 -0.07 -23.26
N GLU A 495 -22.00 -1.01 -23.16
CA GLU A 495 -22.74 -1.56 -24.30
C GLU A 495 -23.48 -0.49 -25.11
N HIS A 496 -23.94 0.58 -24.45
CA HIS A 496 -24.68 1.68 -25.08
C HIS A 496 -23.83 2.96 -25.22
N ALA A 497 -22.53 2.91 -24.93
CA ALA A 497 -21.71 4.11 -24.81
C ALA A 497 -21.65 4.90 -26.12
N THR A 498 -21.54 4.18 -27.25
CA THR A 498 -21.52 4.80 -28.59
C THR A 498 -22.81 5.56 -28.89
N GLU A 499 -23.96 5.05 -28.43
CA GLU A 499 -25.25 5.73 -28.59
C GLU A 499 -25.36 7.00 -27.72
N MET A 500 -24.67 6.99 -26.58
CA MET A 500 -24.54 8.13 -25.66
C MET A 500 -23.40 9.10 -26.04
N GLY A 501 -22.68 8.83 -27.13
CA GLY A 501 -21.53 9.64 -27.56
C GLY A 501 -20.32 9.52 -26.63
N MET A 502 -20.21 8.43 -25.88
CA MET A 502 -19.10 8.11 -24.99
C MET A 502 -18.22 7.01 -25.57
N ASP A 503 -16.92 7.07 -25.31
CA ASP A 503 -15.97 6.00 -25.61
C ASP A 503 -16.19 4.84 -24.62
N PRO A 504 -16.55 3.62 -25.05
CA PRO A 504 -16.72 2.49 -24.13
C PRO A 504 -15.47 2.19 -23.30
N ALA A 505 -14.27 2.38 -23.88
CA ALA A 505 -13.00 2.19 -23.19
C ALA A 505 -12.89 3.05 -21.92
N PHE A 506 -13.55 4.22 -21.88
CA PHE A 506 -13.62 5.08 -20.71
C PHE A 506 -14.41 4.42 -19.56
N LEU A 507 -15.50 3.73 -19.87
CA LEU A 507 -16.32 3.03 -18.87
C LEU A 507 -15.63 1.76 -18.38
N HIS A 508 -14.91 1.06 -19.27
CA HIS A 508 -14.06 -0.07 -18.90
C HIS A 508 -12.90 0.36 -17.98
N ALA A 509 -12.22 1.46 -18.31
CA ALA A 509 -11.17 2.03 -17.46
C ALA A 509 -11.70 2.47 -16.09
N TRP A 510 -12.87 3.11 -16.04
CA TRP A 510 -13.53 3.45 -14.78
C TRP A 510 -13.81 2.19 -13.96
N ARG A 511 -14.40 1.15 -14.55
CA ARG A 511 -14.63 -0.11 -13.84
C ARG A 511 -13.33 -0.74 -13.33
N GLU A 512 -12.25 -0.66 -14.11
CA GLU A 512 -10.96 -1.24 -13.73
C GLU A 512 -10.32 -0.54 -12.52
N VAL A 513 -10.28 0.81 -12.52
CA VAL A 513 -9.56 1.55 -11.48
C VAL A 513 -10.46 2.07 -10.35
N GLY A 514 -11.79 1.98 -10.49
CA GLY A 514 -12.76 2.36 -9.45
C GLY A 514 -13.01 3.86 -9.32
N TYR A 515 -12.35 4.70 -10.11
CA TYR A 515 -12.51 6.17 -10.11
C TYR A 515 -12.45 6.77 -11.52
N VAL A 516 -12.91 8.02 -11.66
CA VAL A 516 -12.98 8.74 -12.94
C VAL A 516 -12.14 10.01 -12.91
N VAL A 517 -11.19 10.09 -13.84
CA VAL A 517 -10.40 11.28 -14.07
C VAL A 517 -10.96 12.05 -15.28
N THR A 518 -11.43 13.27 -15.04
CA THR A 518 -11.81 14.23 -16.08
C THR A 518 -11.03 15.53 -15.89
N GLU A 519 -11.03 16.44 -16.86
CA GLU A 519 -10.42 17.77 -16.72
C GLU A 519 -10.87 18.50 -15.45
N GLU A 520 -12.11 18.31 -15.02
CA GLU A 520 -12.70 18.97 -13.86
C GLU A 520 -12.32 18.28 -12.54
N THR A 521 -12.21 16.95 -12.53
CA THR A 521 -11.92 16.16 -11.31
C THR A 521 -10.43 15.88 -11.12
N ARG A 522 -9.61 15.99 -12.19
CA ARG A 522 -8.18 15.66 -12.22
C ARG A 522 -7.39 16.27 -11.07
N SER A 523 -7.72 17.51 -10.69
CA SER A 523 -7.02 18.20 -9.59
C SER A 523 -7.24 17.60 -8.19
N GLY A 524 -8.19 16.68 -8.05
CA GLY A 524 -8.45 15.91 -6.83
C GLY A 524 -7.72 14.57 -6.75
N PHE A 525 -6.94 14.21 -7.77
CA PHE A 525 -6.20 12.94 -7.87
C PHE A 525 -4.67 13.17 -7.87
N SER A 526 -3.91 12.18 -7.41
CA SER A 526 -2.45 12.15 -7.54
C SER A 526 -2.04 11.90 -9.00
N ALA A 527 -0.80 12.22 -9.37
CA ALA A 527 -0.33 11.90 -10.72
C ALA A 527 -0.31 10.38 -10.95
N SER A 528 -0.02 9.57 -9.92
CA SER A 528 -0.11 8.11 -10.00
C SER A 528 -1.50 7.63 -10.41
N GLU A 529 -2.57 8.18 -9.82
CA GLU A 529 -3.94 7.82 -10.15
C GLU A 529 -4.32 8.23 -11.58
N VAL A 530 -3.89 9.42 -12.00
CA VAL A 530 -4.12 9.91 -13.36
C VAL A 530 -3.41 9.04 -14.38
N ILE A 531 -2.15 8.68 -14.13
CA ILE A 531 -1.36 7.77 -14.97
C ILE A 531 -2.03 6.38 -15.02
N ALA A 532 -2.46 5.85 -13.89
CA ALA A 532 -3.15 4.55 -13.83
C ALA A 532 -4.44 4.55 -14.65
N PHE A 533 -5.28 5.59 -14.53
CA PHE A 533 -6.51 5.74 -15.30
C PHE A 533 -6.23 5.86 -16.80
N ASN A 534 -5.27 6.69 -17.21
CA ASN A 534 -4.92 6.86 -18.62
C ASN A 534 -4.38 5.57 -19.25
N ARG A 535 -3.62 4.78 -18.50
CA ARG A 535 -3.14 3.46 -18.96
C ARG A 535 -4.25 2.44 -19.09
N ALA A 536 -5.20 2.42 -18.15
CA ALA A 536 -6.39 1.58 -18.26
C ALA A 536 -7.19 1.95 -19.52
N LEU A 537 -7.42 3.25 -19.73
CA LEU A 537 -8.09 3.77 -20.93
C LEU A 537 -7.38 3.34 -22.22
N ALA A 538 -6.06 3.54 -22.30
CA ALA A 538 -5.28 3.15 -23.48
C ALA A 538 -5.34 1.64 -23.75
N ARG A 539 -5.26 0.80 -22.71
CA ARG A 539 -5.40 -0.67 -22.85
C ARG A 539 -6.75 -1.08 -23.44
N HIS A 540 -7.84 -0.49 -22.94
CA HIS A 540 -9.18 -0.81 -23.44
C HIS A 540 -9.41 -0.29 -24.87
N GLN A 541 -8.88 0.90 -25.19
CA GLN A 541 -8.89 1.41 -26.57
C GLN A 541 -8.12 0.50 -27.54
N GLU A 542 -6.97 -0.04 -27.13
CA GLU A 542 -6.19 -1.00 -27.92
C GLU A 542 -6.89 -2.36 -28.06
N ALA A 543 -7.61 -2.80 -27.02
CA ALA A 543 -8.39 -4.04 -27.05
C ALA A 543 -9.63 -3.96 -27.96
N GLY A 544 -10.06 -2.75 -28.34
CA GLY A 544 -11.28 -2.51 -29.10
C GLY A 544 -12.56 -2.79 -28.29
N GLU A 545 -12.45 -2.67 -26.97
CA GLU A 545 -13.55 -2.68 -26.02
C GLU A 545 -14.13 -1.27 -25.93
#